data_AF-A0A089K7W5-F1
#
_entry.id   AF-A0A089K7W5-F1
#
_cell.length_a   1.000
_cell.length_b   1.000
_cell.length_c   1.000
_cell.angle_alpha   90.00
_cell.angle_beta   90.00
_cell.angle_gamma   90.00
#
_symmetry.space_group_name_H-M   'P 1'
#
loop_
_entity.id
_entity.type
_entity.pdbx_description
1 polymer ?
#
loop_
_entity_poly.entity_id
_entity_poly.type
_entity_poly.pdbx_seq_one_letter_code
_entity_poly.pdbx_strand_id
1 'polypeptide(L)'
;MLFRSSLRRLFAALLLLTCTLLPLASPVYLSADPGSGLSASAPAVPDNEETRKLLEQTLSSGEIEREIVRITAEQQALESEVATLTRQSAAKQTAIADQQERAGAVVRAYYMGERDGLLAALLSAKSISRVLALYDYYEIIMGQDRDTLSQYETQYKDLKKTIAAVQRSSEELAGLKTALQEQQKRVLALNEEIEGGIQASTDPERMGVLLEEFSKYWENIGIHEVKTYFKALSSAMKHLPQFVQDRDGVLVRKGMTYNLALKEKDLNEFLVTQNTLFKDFAFHFKDNEITATGKSGGLSLTLTGHYTIQEEPVNGLMFHVDHVVFNGLELPDTTRQALEEEFDLGFYPSKIVSFLHATEVFSSDGVLHVKLSLSF
;
A
#
# COMPACT_ATOMS: atom_id res chain seq x y z
N MET A 1 -30.00 40.44 -1.42
CA MET A 1 -29.78 40.18 0.02
C MET A 1 -31.13 40.12 0.71
N LEU A 2 -31.27 39.26 1.73
CA LEU A 2 -32.47 38.99 2.53
C LEU A 2 -33.59 38.17 1.87
N PHE A 3 -33.39 36.87 1.60
CA PHE A 3 -34.48 35.87 1.59
C PHE A 3 -33.96 34.42 1.52
N ARG A 4 -33.01 34.03 2.38
CA ARG A 4 -32.52 32.62 2.44
C ARG A 4 -32.19 32.07 3.84
N SER A 5 -32.47 32.80 4.92
CA SER A 5 -32.06 32.39 6.28
C SER A 5 -33.19 31.86 7.19
N SER A 6 -34.46 31.84 6.75
CA SER A 6 -35.59 31.42 7.60
C SER A 6 -36.02 29.96 7.45
N LEU A 7 -35.56 29.22 6.43
CA LEU A 7 -36.00 27.83 6.20
C LEU A 7 -35.19 26.76 6.94
N ARG A 8 -34.04 27.12 7.55
CA ARG A 8 -33.18 26.18 8.30
C ARG A 8 -33.47 26.12 9.81
N ARG A 9 -34.35 26.98 10.34
CA ARG A 9 -34.66 27.02 11.79
C ARG A 9 -35.96 26.34 12.20
N LEU A 10 -36.77 25.88 11.23
CA LEU A 10 -38.05 25.20 11.51
C LEU A 10 -37.96 23.67 11.50
N PHE A 11 -36.85 23.07 11.03
CA PHE A 11 -36.63 21.62 11.09
C PHE A 11 -35.89 21.16 12.37
N ALA A 12 -35.33 22.07 13.15
CA ALA A 12 -34.58 21.74 14.37
C ALA A 12 -35.46 21.67 15.64
N ALA A 13 -36.74 22.02 15.57
CA ALA A 13 -37.64 22.08 16.73
C ALA A 13 -38.69 20.95 16.77
N LEU A 14 -38.79 20.11 15.73
CA LEU A 14 -39.76 19.00 15.67
C LEU A 14 -39.15 17.62 16.00
N LEU A 15 -37.89 17.57 16.43
CA LEU A 15 -37.18 16.33 16.76
C LEU A 15 -36.84 16.20 18.26
N LEU A 16 -37.38 17.11 19.08
CA LEU A 16 -37.14 17.19 20.53
C LEU A 16 -38.36 16.81 21.39
N LEU A 17 -39.44 16.29 20.79
CA LEU A 17 -40.70 16.03 21.50
C LEU A 17 -41.32 14.65 21.24
N THR A 18 -40.50 13.59 21.12
CA THR A 18 -40.98 12.19 21.04
C THR A 18 -40.18 11.23 21.92
N CYS A 19 -39.57 11.71 23.01
CA CYS A 19 -38.68 10.91 23.87
C CYS A 19 -39.25 10.57 25.26
N THR A 20 -40.56 10.41 25.40
CA THR A 20 -41.13 9.94 26.68
C THR A 20 -42.16 8.85 26.47
N LEU A 21 -41.90 7.71 27.11
CA LEU A 21 -42.79 6.56 27.41
C LEU A 21 -42.65 5.34 26.49
N LEU A 22 -41.61 4.53 26.72
CA LEU A 22 -41.70 3.07 26.59
C LEU A 22 -40.86 2.39 27.70
N PRO A 23 -41.34 1.27 28.29
CA PRO A 23 -40.83 0.71 29.53
C PRO A 23 -39.50 -0.02 29.35
N LEU A 24 -38.66 0.03 30.40
CA LEU A 24 -37.41 -0.71 30.54
C LEU A 24 -37.69 -2.23 30.47
N ALA A 25 -37.32 -2.85 29.36
CA ALA A 25 -36.90 -4.25 29.35
C ALA A 25 -35.37 -4.24 29.35
N SER A 26 -34.77 -4.72 30.44
CA SER A 26 -33.33 -4.81 30.61
C SER A 26 -32.72 -5.63 29.46
N PRO A 27 -31.78 -5.09 28.66
CA PRO A 27 -30.92 -5.95 27.88
C PRO A 27 -30.05 -6.72 28.88
N VAL A 28 -30.09 -8.05 28.79
CA VAL A 28 -29.10 -8.92 29.40
C VAL A 28 -27.76 -8.53 28.76
N TYR A 29 -27.03 -7.65 29.44
CA TYR A 29 -25.62 -7.44 29.19
C TYR A 29 -24.92 -8.74 29.60
N LEU A 30 -24.61 -9.58 28.62
CA LEU A 30 -23.53 -10.55 28.74
C LEU A 30 -22.27 -9.75 29.08
N SER A 31 -22.01 -9.65 30.38
CA SER A 31 -20.75 -9.16 30.91
C SER A 31 -19.70 -10.17 30.47
N ALA A 32 -18.98 -9.86 29.40
CA ALA A 32 -17.76 -10.55 29.05
C ALA A 32 -16.74 -10.24 30.14
N ASP A 33 -16.60 -11.18 31.07
CA ASP A 33 -15.51 -11.25 32.02
C ASP A 33 -14.18 -11.35 31.24
N PRO A 34 -13.18 -10.49 31.46
CA PRO A 34 -11.89 -10.56 30.75
C PRO A 34 -11.01 -11.73 31.22
N GLY A 35 -11.52 -12.61 32.09
CA GLY A 35 -10.75 -13.67 32.76
C GLY A 35 -10.77 -15.05 32.12
N SER A 36 -11.59 -15.29 31.08
CA SER A 36 -11.62 -16.60 30.40
C SER A 36 -10.87 -16.54 29.07
N GLY A 37 -9.55 -16.67 29.15
CA GLY A 37 -8.73 -16.99 27.99
C GLY A 37 -9.22 -18.29 27.38
N LEU A 38 -9.79 -18.22 26.18
CA LEU A 38 -9.80 -19.36 25.28
C LEU A 38 -8.33 -19.60 24.88
N SER A 39 -7.57 -20.28 25.73
CA SER A 39 -6.40 -21.02 25.27
C SER A 39 -6.91 -22.19 24.45
N ALA A 40 -7.29 -21.90 23.20
CA ALA A 40 -7.26 -22.91 22.16
C ALA A 40 -5.78 -23.25 21.97
N SER A 41 -5.33 -24.33 22.61
CA SER A 41 -3.99 -24.87 22.37
C SER A 41 -3.89 -25.20 20.89
N ALA A 42 -2.78 -24.81 20.25
CA ALA A 42 -2.49 -25.22 18.88
C ALA A 42 -2.63 -26.76 18.77
N PRO A 43 -3.19 -27.29 17.66
CA PRO A 43 -3.19 -28.72 17.40
C PRO A 43 -1.76 -29.24 17.53
N ALA A 44 -1.57 -30.35 18.25
CA ALA A 44 -0.26 -30.93 18.41
C ALA A 44 0.25 -31.40 17.04
N VAL A 45 1.23 -30.67 16.47
CA VAL A 45 1.86 -31.03 15.21
C VAL A 45 2.67 -32.32 15.45
N PRO A 46 2.35 -33.44 14.77
CA PRO A 46 3.14 -34.66 14.89
C PRO A 46 4.57 -34.41 14.39
N ASP A 47 5.56 -34.98 15.05
CA ASP A 47 6.98 -34.85 14.65
C ASP A 47 7.33 -35.77 13.46
N ASN A 48 6.48 -35.77 12.44
CA ASN A 48 6.69 -36.48 11.17
C ASN A 48 6.87 -35.45 10.05
N GLU A 49 7.97 -35.57 9.30
CA GLU A 49 8.30 -34.68 8.18
C GLU A 49 7.22 -34.68 7.09
N GLU A 50 6.64 -35.84 6.77
CA GLU A 50 5.57 -35.95 5.77
C GLU A 50 4.30 -35.22 6.22
N THR A 51 3.95 -35.32 7.51
CA THR A 51 2.80 -34.61 8.09
C THR A 51 3.04 -33.11 8.14
N ARG A 52 4.25 -32.68 8.50
CA ARG A 52 4.64 -31.26 8.50
C ARG A 52 4.49 -30.65 7.11
N LYS A 53 5.01 -31.33 6.08
CA LYS A 53 4.91 -30.88 4.70
C LYS A 53 3.46 -30.74 4.23
N LEU A 54 2.58 -31.69 4.60
CA LEU A 54 1.16 -31.60 4.25
C LEU A 54 0.45 -30.43 4.97
N LEU A 55 0.82 -30.15 6.22
CA LEU A 55 0.32 -28.99 6.95
C LEU A 55 0.77 -27.68 6.29
N GLU A 56 2.05 -27.56 5.91
CA GLU A 56 2.60 -26.41 5.20
C GLU A 56 1.93 -26.20 3.83
N GLN A 57 1.73 -27.27 3.07
CA GLN A 57 0.99 -27.23 1.80
C GLN A 57 -0.45 -26.76 2.01
N THR A 58 -1.12 -27.23 3.07
CA THR A 58 -2.49 -26.83 3.42
C THR A 58 -2.56 -25.34 3.75
N LEU A 59 -1.60 -24.82 4.52
CA LEU A 59 -1.48 -23.37 4.77
C LEU A 59 -1.28 -22.60 3.47
N SER A 60 -0.35 -23.06 2.64
CA SER A 60 -0.07 -22.42 1.36
C SER A 60 -1.31 -22.38 0.47
N SER A 61 -2.11 -23.45 0.42
CA SER A 61 -3.33 -23.47 -0.40
C SER A 61 -4.35 -22.46 0.11
N GLY A 62 -4.67 -22.49 1.41
CA GLY A 62 -5.64 -21.58 2.01
C GLY A 62 -5.23 -20.11 1.90
N GLU A 63 -3.94 -19.79 2.00
CA GLU A 63 -3.45 -18.41 1.83
C GLU A 63 -3.52 -17.95 0.37
N ILE A 64 -3.18 -18.81 -0.60
CA ILE A 64 -3.34 -18.46 -2.03
C ILE A 64 -4.82 -18.29 -2.38
N GLU A 65 -5.73 -19.08 -1.81
CA GLU A 65 -7.17 -18.90 -2.02
C GLU A 65 -7.68 -17.54 -1.51
N ARG A 66 -7.23 -17.09 -0.33
CA ARG A 66 -7.55 -15.74 0.16
C ARG A 66 -6.99 -14.65 -0.74
N GLU A 67 -5.77 -14.86 -1.25
CA GLU A 67 -5.12 -13.94 -2.16
C GLU A 67 -5.87 -13.85 -3.51
N ILE A 68 -6.36 -14.98 -4.04
CA ILE A 68 -7.23 -15.02 -5.22
C ILE A 68 -8.49 -14.18 -4.99
N VAL A 69 -9.12 -14.27 -3.82
CA VAL A 69 -10.31 -13.45 -3.48
C VAL A 69 -9.96 -11.96 -3.47
N ARG A 70 -8.84 -11.58 -2.85
CA ARG A 70 -8.37 -10.19 -2.79
C ARG A 70 -8.08 -9.64 -4.20
N ILE A 71 -7.25 -10.34 -4.97
CA ILE A 71 -6.88 -9.96 -6.35
C ILE A 71 -8.13 -9.88 -7.23
N THR A 72 -9.10 -10.79 -7.06
CA THR A 72 -10.37 -10.73 -7.80
C THR A 72 -11.16 -9.46 -7.50
N ALA A 73 -11.19 -9.01 -6.24
CA ALA A 73 -11.84 -7.76 -5.87
C ALA A 73 -11.12 -6.54 -6.47
N GLU A 74 -9.79 -6.54 -6.47
CA GLU A 74 -8.97 -5.51 -7.11
C GLU A 74 -9.17 -5.48 -8.64
N GLN A 75 -9.25 -6.65 -9.28
CA GLN A 75 -9.60 -6.78 -10.70
C GLN A 75 -10.93 -6.09 -11.00
N GLN A 76 -11.97 -6.35 -10.20
CA GLN A 76 -13.30 -5.78 -10.41
C GLN A 76 -13.31 -4.26 -10.22
N ALA A 77 -12.57 -3.76 -9.24
CA ALA A 77 -12.41 -2.33 -9.02
C ALA A 77 -11.73 -1.66 -10.23
N LEU A 78 -10.63 -2.24 -10.71
CA LEU A 78 -9.87 -1.74 -11.85
C LEU A 78 -10.67 -1.83 -13.17
N GLU A 79 -11.47 -2.88 -13.37
CA GLU A 79 -12.40 -3.00 -14.50
C GLU A 79 -13.43 -1.86 -14.53
N SER A 80 -13.99 -1.53 -13.36
CA SER A 80 -14.93 -0.41 -13.21
C SER A 80 -14.27 0.94 -13.49
N GLU A 81 -13.03 1.11 -13.04
CA GLU A 81 -12.23 2.31 -13.31
C GLU A 81 -11.94 2.47 -14.80
N VAL A 82 -11.44 1.42 -15.47
CA VAL A 82 -11.19 1.41 -16.92
C VAL A 82 -12.46 1.73 -17.69
N ALA A 83 -13.60 1.15 -17.33
CA ALA A 83 -14.89 1.45 -17.96
C ALA A 83 -15.31 2.92 -17.76
N THR A 84 -15.01 3.51 -16.61
CA THR A 84 -15.30 4.91 -16.31
C THR A 84 -14.38 5.85 -17.09
N LEU A 85 -13.07 5.62 -17.07
CA LEU A 85 -12.10 6.40 -17.84
C LEU A 85 -12.36 6.32 -19.35
N THR A 86 -12.77 5.15 -19.86
CA THR A 86 -13.15 4.97 -21.27
C THR A 86 -14.35 5.84 -21.64
N ARG A 87 -15.41 5.84 -20.81
CA ARG A 87 -16.58 6.71 -21.01
C ARG A 87 -16.22 8.19 -20.94
N GLN A 88 -15.36 8.57 -19.99
CA GLN A 88 -14.88 9.95 -19.85
C GLN A 88 -14.06 10.38 -21.06
N SER A 89 -13.18 9.52 -21.56
CA SER A 89 -12.38 9.78 -22.77
C SER A 89 -13.30 9.99 -23.99
N ALA A 90 -14.28 9.11 -24.19
CA ALA A 90 -15.26 9.27 -25.27
C ALA A 90 -16.05 10.57 -25.16
N ALA A 91 -16.53 10.92 -23.96
CA ALA A 91 -17.26 12.17 -23.74
C ALA A 91 -16.38 13.40 -23.99
N LYS A 92 -15.11 13.40 -23.54
CA LYS A 92 -14.14 14.47 -23.81
C LYS A 92 -13.85 14.59 -25.30
N GLN A 93 -13.70 13.46 -26.01
CA GLN A 93 -13.48 13.41 -27.45
C GLN A 93 -14.66 14.00 -28.24
N THR A 94 -15.89 13.78 -27.80
CA THR A 94 -17.06 14.43 -28.39
C THR A 94 -17.10 15.91 -28.05
N ALA A 95 -16.85 16.29 -26.80
CA ALA A 95 -16.92 17.68 -26.35
C ALA A 95 -15.87 18.59 -27.01
N ILE A 96 -14.70 18.05 -27.36
CA ILE A 96 -13.64 18.81 -28.03
C ILE A 96 -13.88 18.98 -29.54
N ALA A 97 -14.77 18.21 -30.17
CA ALA A 97 -14.94 18.24 -31.63
C ALA A 97 -15.25 19.64 -32.18
N ASP A 98 -16.20 20.34 -31.57
CA ASP A 98 -16.56 21.72 -31.95
C ASP A 98 -15.41 22.70 -31.71
N GLN A 99 -14.67 22.51 -30.61
CA GLN A 99 -13.55 23.36 -30.26
C GLN A 99 -12.35 23.14 -31.20
N GLN A 100 -12.15 21.89 -31.65
CA GLN A 100 -11.16 21.52 -32.66
C GLN A 100 -11.45 22.21 -33.99
N GLU A 101 -12.72 22.22 -34.42
CA GLU A 101 -13.13 22.91 -35.64
C GLU A 101 -12.87 24.42 -35.55
N ARG A 102 -13.26 25.05 -34.44
CA ARG A 102 -13.03 26.48 -34.19
C ARG A 102 -11.54 26.83 -34.14
N ALA A 103 -10.75 26.07 -33.39
CA ALA A 103 -9.30 26.24 -33.34
C ALA A 103 -8.67 26.06 -34.73
N GLY A 104 -9.13 25.07 -35.50
CA GLY A 104 -8.70 24.86 -36.88
C GLY A 104 -9.06 26.03 -37.81
N ALA A 105 -10.23 26.63 -37.65
CA ALA A 105 -10.63 27.82 -38.39
C ALA A 105 -9.73 29.03 -38.06
N VAL A 106 -9.40 29.24 -36.78
CA VAL A 106 -8.46 30.28 -36.35
C VAL A 106 -7.10 30.06 -37.03
N VAL A 107 -6.50 28.87 -36.91
CA VAL A 107 -5.20 28.56 -37.52
C VAL A 107 -5.22 28.77 -39.04
N ARG A 108 -6.30 28.35 -39.72
CA ARG A 108 -6.45 28.58 -41.17
C ARG A 108 -6.51 30.07 -41.52
N ALA A 109 -7.21 30.89 -40.74
CA ALA A 109 -7.32 32.33 -40.98
C ALA A 109 -5.95 33.04 -40.87
N TYR A 110 -5.09 32.63 -39.93
CA TYR A 110 -3.71 33.12 -39.88
C TYR A 110 -2.88 32.59 -41.05
N TYR A 111 -2.99 31.30 -41.37
CA TYR A 111 -2.20 30.69 -42.45
C TYR A 111 -2.53 31.26 -43.84
N MET A 112 -3.81 31.52 -44.11
CA MET A 112 -4.28 32.09 -45.38
C MET A 112 -4.10 33.62 -45.47
N GLY A 113 -3.58 34.26 -44.41
CA GLY A 113 -3.37 35.71 -44.38
C GLY A 113 -4.65 36.54 -44.22
N GLU A 114 -5.80 35.93 -43.87
CA GLU A 114 -7.05 36.65 -43.61
C GLU A 114 -6.91 37.65 -42.45
N ARG A 115 -6.02 37.34 -41.50
CA ARG A 115 -5.70 38.21 -40.36
C ARG A 115 -4.73 39.35 -40.71
N ASP A 116 -3.98 39.26 -41.81
CA ASP A 116 -3.04 40.31 -42.24
C ASP A 116 -3.77 41.57 -42.71
N GLY A 117 -4.98 41.40 -43.25
CA GLY A 117 -5.85 42.50 -43.66
C GLY A 117 -6.23 43.44 -42.51
N LEU A 118 -6.25 42.97 -41.27
CA LEU A 118 -6.56 43.79 -40.09
C LEU A 118 -5.42 44.76 -39.77
N LEU A 119 -4.16 44.31 -39.84
CA LEU A 119 -2.99 45.16 -39.68
C LEU A 119 -2.88 46.16 -40.83
N ALA A 120 -3.13 45.72 -42.06
CA ALA A 120 -3.17 46.62 -43.22
C ALA A 120 -4.28 47.69 -43.08
N ALA A 121 -5.45 47.34 -42.53
CA ALA A 121 -6.53 48.29 -42.25
C ALA A 121 -6.16 49.30 -41.16
N LEU A 122 -5.45 48.88 -40.11
CA LEU A 122 -4.95 49.75 -39.05
C LEU A 122 -3.94 50.76 -39.59
N LEU A 123 -2.96 50.30 -40.38
CA LEU A 123 -1.90 51.13 -40.97
C LEU A 123 -2.40 52.10 -42.06
N SER A 124 -3.55 51.80 -42.67
CA SER A 124 -4.18 52.64 -43.72
C SER A 124 -5.23 53.63 -43.19
N ALA A 125 -5.45 53.68 -41.87
CA ALA A 125 -6.45 54.55 -41.26
C ALA A 125 -6.06 56.05 -41.36
N LYS A 126 -6.98 56.87 -41.88
CA LYS A 126 -6.77 58.31 -42.13
C LYS A 126 -7.03 59.23 -40.92
N SER A 127 -7.40 58.69 -39.76
CA SER A 127 -7.67 59.48 -38.55
C SER A 127 -7.33 58.71 -37.28
N ILE A 128 -6.88 59.44 -36.25
CA ILE A 128 -6.50 58.88 -34.94
C ILE A 128 -7.67 58.16 -34.28
N SER A 129 -8.89 58.73 -34.34
CA SER A 129 -10.10 58.09 -33.81
C SER A 129 -10.40 56.75 -34.48
N ARG A 130 -10.09 56.61 -35.78
CA ARG A 130 -10.28 55.36 -36.53
C ARG A 130 -9.19 54.34 -36.21
N VAL A 131 -7.96 54.78 -35.97
CA VAL A 131 -6.86 53.93 -35.47
C VAL A 131 -7.24 53.31 -34.13
N LEU A 132 -7.73 54.12 -33.17
CA LEU A 132 -8.13 53.63 -31.85
C LEU A 132 -9.25 52.58 -31.96
N ALA A 133 -10.30 52.86 -32.73
CA ALA A 133 -11.39 51.89 -32.92
C ALA A 133 -10.92 50.58 -33.58
N LEU A 134 -10.05 50.65 -34.59
CA LEU A 134 -9.49 49.45 -35.25
C LEU A 134 -8.55 48.67 -34.34
N TYR A 135 -7.82 49.37 -33.45
CA TYR A 135 -6.98 48.74 -32.43
C TYR A 135 -7.83 47.96 -31.42
N ASP A 136 -8.93 48.54 -30.94
CA ASP A 136 -9.87 47.86 -30.03
C ASP A 136 -10.44 46.59 -30.67
N TYR A 137 -10.84 46.65 -31.95
CA TYR A 137 -11.30 45.46 -32.69
C TYR A 137 -10.19 44.42 -32.86
N TYR A 138 -8.96 44.85 -33.13
CA TYR A 138 -7.81 43.95 -33.26
C TYR A 138 -7.55 43.22 -31.95
N GLU A 139 -7.55 43.92 -30.82
CA GLU A 139 -7.35 43.33 -29.49
C GLU A 139 -8.44 42.30 -29.16
N ILE A 140 -9.71 42.61 -29.44
CA ILE A 140 -10.84 41.69 -29.24
C ILE A 140 -10.67 40.41 -30.08
N ILE A 141 -10.34 40.55 -31.36
CA ILE A 141 -10.18 39.40 -32.27
C ILE A 141 -8.99 38.54 -31.85
N MET A 142 -7.84 39.15 -31.58
CA MET A 142 -6.63 38.45 -31.15
C MET A 142 -6.83 37.77 -29.79
N GLY A 143 -7.53 38.42 -28.86
CA GLY A 143 -7.91 37.86 -27.57
C GLY A 143 -8.78 36.63 -27.73
N GLN A 144 -9.85 36.72 -28.53
CA GLN A 144 -10.77 35.61 -28.81
C GLN A 144 -10.07 34.43 -29.50
N ASP A 145 -9.18 34.71 -30.47
CA ASP A 145 -8.40 33.71 -31.18
C ASP A 145 -7.45 32.98 -30.20
N ARG A 146 -6.75 33.73 -29.34
CA ARG A 146 -5.86 33.17 -28.31
C ARG A 146 -6.64 32.30 -27.32
N ASP A 147 -7.79 32.78 -26.85
CA ASP A 147 -8.64 32.05 -25.92
C ASP A 147 -9.16 30.76 -26.53
N THR A 148 -9.57 30.80 -27.82
CA THR A 148 -10.02 29.62 -28.57
C THR A 148 -8.92 28.56 -28.66
N LEU A 149 -7.70 28.96 -29.03
CA LEU A 149 -6.55 28.05 -29.13
C LEU A 149 -6.14 27.50 -27.76
N SER A 150 -6.08 28.35 -26.73
CA SER A 150 -5.71 27.95 -25.37
C SER A 150 -6.72 26.98 -24.76
N GLN A 151 -8.01 27.18 -24.99
CA GLN A 151 -9.06 26.27 -24.55
C GLN A 151 -8.94 24.91 -25.25
N TYR A 152 -8.75 24.91 -26.57
CA TYR A 152 -8.53 23.68 -27.33
C TYR A 152 -7.30 22.91 -26.83
N GLU A 153 -6.17 23.60 -26.68
CA GLU A 153 -4.93 22.98 -26.21
C GLU A 153 -5.10 22.33 -24.82
N THR A 154 -5.77 23.03 -23.90
CA THR A 154 -6.03 22.53 -22.55
C THR A 154 -6.90 21.28 -22.58
N GLN A 155 -8.02 21.31 -23.32
CA GLN A 155 -8.92 20.18 -23.47
C GLN A 155 -8.25 18.99 -24.16
N TYR A 156 -7.42 19.25 -25.17
CA TYR A 156 -6.68 18.21 -25.89
C TYR A 156 -5.63 17.53 -24.99
N LYS A 157 -4.88 18.31 -24.19
CA LYS A 157 -3.93 17.76 -23.21
C LYS A 157 -4.63 16.88 -22.17
N ASP A 158 -5.78 17.32 -21.68
CA ASP A 158 -6.58 16.57 -20.71
C ASP A 158 -7.15 15.27 -21.28
N LEU A 159 -7.66 15.31 -22.52
CA LEU A 159 -8.07 14.11 -23.27
C LEU A 159 -6.90 13.14 -23.44
N LYS A 160 -5.72 13.62 -23.86
CA LYS A 160 -4.53 12.78 -24.04
C LYS A 160 -4.10 12.12 -22.73
N LYS A 161 -4.15 12.85 -21.61
CA LYS A 161 -3.88 12.29 -20.27
C LYS A 161 -4.88 11.19 -19.92
N THR A 162 -6.17 11.41 -20.20
CA THR A 162 -7.24 10.42 -19.94
C THR A 162 -7.03 9.16 -20.77
N ILE A 163 -6.69 9.28 -22.06
CA ILE A 163 -6.38 8.13 -22.94
C ILE A 163 -5.18 7.35 -22.41
N ALA A 164 -4.12 8.04 -22.00
CA ALA A 164 -2.94 7.40 -21.44
C ALA A 164 -3.24 6.66 -20.12
N ALA A 165 -4.13 7.21 -19.29
CA ALA A 165 -4.60 6.54 -18.08
C ALA A 165 -5.41 5.26 -18.41
N VAL A 166 -6.34 5.32 -19.38
CA VAL A 166 -7.07 4.13 -19.87
C VAL A 166 -6.10 3.04 -20.31
N GLN A 167 -5.08 3.39 -21.11
CA GLN A 167 -4.12 2.43 -21.61
C GLN A 167 -3.34 1.76 -20.47
N ARG A 168 -2.78 2.55 -19.54
CA ARG A 168 -2.04 2.03 -18.38
C ARG A 168 -2.90 1.09 -17.53
N SER A 169 -4.09 1.53 -17.15
CA SER A 169 -5.00 0.73 -16.32
C SER A 169 -5.48 -0.54 -17.03
N SER A 170 -5.58 -0.52 -18.37
CA SER A 170 -5.93 -1.71 -19.16
C SER A 170 -4.77 -2.72 -19.23
N GLU A 171 -3.54 -2.24 -19.34
CA GLU A 171 -2.32 -3.07 -19.30
C GLU A 171 -2.16 -3.71 -17.92
N GLU A 172 -2.33 -2.92 -16.86
CA GLU A 172 -2.33 -3.40 -15.46
C GLU A 172 -3.40 -4.46 -15.23
N LEU A 173 -4.63 -4.22 -15.71
CA LEU A 173 -5.73 -5.18 -15.62
C LEU A 173 -5.42 -6.50 -16.35
N ALA A 174 -4.77 -6.42 -17.52
CA ALA A 174 -4.37 -7.62 -18.26
C ALA A 174 -3.32 -8.42 -17.47
N GLY A 175 -2.32 -7.73 -16.90
CA GLY A 175 -1.32 -8.36 -16.03
C GLY A 175 -1.94 -9.04 -14.81
N LEU A 176 -2.86 -8.35 -14.14
CA LEU A 176 -3.59 -8.88 -12.98
C LEU A 176 -4.41 -10.12 -13.34
N LYS A 177 -5.10 -10.12 -14.49
CA LYS A 177 -5.83 -11.31 -14.99
C LYS A 177 -4.92 -12.51 -15.21
N THR A 178 -3.74 -12.29 -15.79
CA THR A 178 -2.76 -13.36 -16.00
C THR A 178 -2.25 -13.90 -14.66
N ALA A 179 -1.89 -13.02 -13.72
CA ALA A 179 -1.46 -13.42 -12.39
C ALA A 179 -2.54 -14.23 -11.65
N LEU A 180 -3.80 -13.80 -11.71
CA LEU A 180 -4.93 -14.51 -11.10
C LEU A 180 -5.09 -15.93 -11.67
N GLN A 181 -4.97 -16.09 -12.99
CA GLN A 181 -5.03 -17.41 -13.63
C GLN A 181 -3.88 -18.33 -13.21
N GLU A 182 -2.69 -17.77 -12.99
CA GLU A 182 -1.54 -18.52 -12.51
C GLU A 182 -1.73 -18.99 -11.06
N GLN A 183 -2.22 -18.12 -10.19
CA GLN A 183 -2.55 -18.48 -8.80
C GLN A 183 -3.63 -19.57 -8.74
N GLN A 184 -4.68 -19.48 -9.56
CA GLN A 184 -5.71 -20.52 -9.63
C GLN A 184 -5.12 -21.89 -10.04
N LYS A 185 -4.21 -21.92 -11.01
CA LYS A 185 -3.52 -23.16 -11.39
C LYS A 185 -2.66 -23.70 -10.27
N ARG A 186 -1.93 -22.82 -9.55
CA ARG A 186 -1.10 -23.19 -8.41
C ARG A 186 -1.92 -23.84 -7.30
N VAL A 187 -3.07 -23.26 -6.95
CA VAL A 187 -3.99 -23.83 -5.94
C VAL A 187 -4.52 -25.19 -6.36
N LEU A 188 -4.94 -25.34 -7.62
CA LEU A 188 -5.44 -26.63 -8.11
C LEU A 188 -4.38 -27.72 -7.99
N ALA A 189 -3.14 -27.44 -8.44
CA ALA A 189 -2.04 -28.39 -8.33
C ALA A 189 -1.71 -28.73 -6.87
N LEU A 190 -1.71 -27.73 -5.99
CA LEU A 190 -1.44 -27.92 -4.57
C LEU A 190 -2.52 -28.74 -3.88
N ASN A 191 -3.79 -28.52 -4.21
CA ASN A 191 -4.91 -29.30 -3.70
C ASN A 191 -4.85 -30.76 -4.16
N GLU A 192 -4.41 -31.02 -5.40
CA GLU A 192 -4.15 -32.38 -5.89
C GLU A 192 -3.01 -33.07 -5.11
N GLU A 193 -1.91 -32.34 -4.82
CA GLU A 193 -0.81 -32.84 -4.00
C GLU A 193 -1.24 -33.17 -2.57
N ILE A 194 -2.03 -32.28 -1.95
CA ILE A 194 -2.57 -32.47 -0.58
C ILE A 194 -3.46 -33.72 -0.55
N GLU A 195 -4.41 -33.84 -1.48
CA GLU A 195 -5.32 -35.00 -1.55
C GLU A 195 -4.54 -36.30 -1.76
N GLY A 196 -3.56 -36.29 -2.67
CA GLY A 196 -2.67 -37.44 -2.89
C GLY A 196 -1.89 -37.83 -1.63
N GLY A 197 -1.40 -36.85 -0.86
CA GLY A 197 -0.71 -37.09 0.40
C GLY A 197 -1.61 -37.57 1.53
N ILE A 198 -2.86 -37.10 1.60
CA ILE A 198 -3.88 -37.61 2.53
C ILE A 198 -4.13 -39.10 2.24
N GLN A 199 -4.34 -39.46 0.97
CA GLN A 199 -4.60 -40.85 0.56
C GLN A 199 -3.40 -41.78 0.79
N ALA A 200 -2.17 -41.26 0.66
CA ALA A 200 -0.94 -42.00 0.94
C ALA A 200 -0.63 -42.13 2.45
N SER A 201 -1.31 -41.37 3.31
CA SER A 201 -1.13 -41.41 4.75
C SER A 201 -1.54 -42.77 5.34
N THR A 202 -0.91 -43.13 6.47
CA THR A 202 -1.26 -44.34 7.23
C THR A 202 -2.70 -44.30 7.76
N ASP A 203 -3.24 -43.10 7.99
CA ASP A 203 -4.61 -42.86 8.44
C ASP A 203 -5.20 -41.65 7.70
N PRO A 204 -5.78 -41.84 6.50
CA PRO A 204 -6.29 -40.75 5.67
C PRO A 204 -7.42 -39.97 6.34
N GLU A 205 -8.31 -40.64 7.08
CA GLU A 205 -9.43 -39.98 7.77
C GLU A 205 -8.92 -39.04 8.86
N ARG A 206 -8.00 -39.51 9.72
CA ARG A 206 -7.41 -38.65 10.75
C ARG A 206 -6.57 -37.53 10.16
N MET A 207 -5.84 -37.78 9.07
CA MET A 207 -5.06 -36.75 8.40
C MET A 207 -5.96 -35.63 7.86
N GLY A 208 -7.06 -35.98 7.17
CA GLY A 208 -8.02 -35.00 6.67
C GLY A 208 -8.59 -34.11 7.77
N VAL A 209 -9.02 -34.70 8.89
CA VAL A 209 -9.52 -33.94 10.05
C VAL A 209 -8.44 -33.03 10.64
N LEU A 210 -7.21 -33.51 10.78
CA LEU A 210 -6.09 -32.71 11.29
C LEU A 210 -5.82 -31.48 10.42
N LEU A 211 -5.77 -31.65 9.10
CA LEU A 211 -5.54 -30.55 8.15
C LEU A 211 -6.67 -29.52 8.21
N GLU A 212 -7.93 -29.97 8.30
CA GLU A 212 -9.09 -29.08 8.42
C GLU A 212 -9.09 -28.29 9.75
N GLU A 213 -8.85 -28.97 10.87
CA GLU A 213 -8.76 -28.33 12.18
C GLU A 213 -7.61 -27.32 12.24
N PHE A 214 -6.46 -27.67 11.66
CA PHE A 214 -5.30 -26.78 11.61
C PHE A 214 -5.55 -25.56 10.71
N SER A 215 -6.18 -25.74 9.55
CA SER A 215 -6.57 -24.64 8.67
C SER A 215 -7.48 -23.64 9.40
N LYS A 216 -8.51 -24.14 10.12
CA LYS A 216 -9.39 -23.30 10.95
C LYS A 216 -8.65 -22.60 12.08
N TYR A 217 -7.75 -23.30 12.76
CA TYR A 217 -6.93 -22.69 13.81
C TYR A 217 -6.06 -21.55 13.26
N TRP A 218 -5.41 -21.79 12.11
CA TRP A 218 -4.56 -20.81 11.47
C TRP A 218 -5.32 -19.57 11.05
N GLU A 219 -6.47 -19.75 10.38
CA GLU A 219 -7.33 -18.65 9.91
C GLU A 219 -7.85 -17.78 11.06
N ASN A 220 -8.26 -18.40 12.17
CA ASN A 220 -8.93 -17.69 13.26
C ASN A 220 -8.00 -17.20 14.37
N ILE A 221 -6.83 -17.83 14.53
CA ILE A 221 -5.93 -17.56 15.67
C ILE A 221 -4.49 -17.39 15.18
N GLY A 222 -3.96 -18.35 14.43
CA GLY A 222 -2.55 -18.38 14.04
C GLY A 222 -2.07 -17.09 13.36
N ILE A 223 -2.75 -16.67 12.29
CA ILE A 223 -2.38 -15.45 11.56
C ILE A 223 -2.53 -14.18 12.42
N HIS A 224 -3.53 -14.12 13.29
CA HIS A 224 -3.77 -12.97 14.18
C HIS A 224 -2.65 -12.79 15.20
N GLU A 225 -2.15 -13.89 15.75
CA GLU A 225 -1.01 -13.89 16.64
C GLU A 225 0.25 -13.40 15.91
N VAL A 226 0.56 -13.96 14.74
CA VAL A 226 1.71 -13.53 13.92
C VAL A 226 1.62 -12.03 13.61
N LYS A 227 0.47 -11.55 13.14
CA LYS A 227 0.25 -10.11 12.89
C LYS A 227 0.42 -9.25 14.13
N THR A 228 0.05 -9.74 15.31
CA THR A 228 0.23 -9.01 16.57
C THR A 228 1.72 -8.79 16.87
N TYR A 229 2.57 -9.80 16.66
CA TYR A 229 4.02 -9.67 16.80
C TYR A 229 4.62 -8.71 15.76
N PHE A 230 4.27 -8.86 14.49
CA PHE A 230 4.76 -7.96 13.44
C PHE A 230 4.31 -6.51 13.65
N LYS A 231 3.07 -6.29 14.10
CA LYS A 231 2.56 -4.97 14.46
C LYS A 231 3.35 -4.36 15.61
N ALA A 232 3.62 -5.14 16.67
CA ALA A 232 4.45 -4.69 17.78
C ALA A 232 5.86 -4.34 17.31
N LEU A 233 6.41 -5.13 16.38
CA LEU A 233 7.76 -4.94 15.86
C LEU A 233 7.82 -3.66 15.00
N SER A 234 6.93 -3.49 14.04
CA SER A 234 6.83 -2.25 13.24
C SER A 234 6.63 -1.02 14.12
N SER A 235 5.80 -1.11 15.15
CA SER A 235 5.62 -0.03 16.11
C SER A 235 6.91 0.30 16.87
N ALA A 236 7.70 -0.70 17.27
CA ALA A 236 9.00 -0.49 17.89
C ALA A 236 9.99 0.14 16.89
N MET A 237 10.06 -0.37 15.66
CA MET A 237 10.99 0.12 14.62
C MET A 237 10.79 1.60 14.28
N LYS A 238 9.56 2.12 14.37
CA LYS A 238 9.28 3.56 14.22
C LYS A 238 10.02 4.44 15.24
N HIS A 239 10.34 3.91 16.41
CA HIS A 239 11.06 4.60 17.48
C HIS A 239 12.58 4.32 17.47
N LEU A 240 13.04 3.41 16.62
CA LEU A 240 14.45 3.05 16.52
C LEU A 240 15.36 4.25 16.16
N PRO A 241 14.99 5.17 15.24
CA PRO A 241 15.80 6.36 14.96
C PRO A 241 16.08 7.21 16.21
N GLN A 242 15.08 7.41 17.07
CA GLN A 242 15.22 8.17 18.31
C GLN A 242 16.16 7.46 19.30
N PHE A 243 15.98 6.14 19.46
CA PHE A 243 16.85 5.33 20.32
C PHE A 243 18.32 5.37 19.87
N VAL A 244 18.58 5.29 18.56
CA VAL A 244 19.93 5.41 18.00
C VAL A 244 20.54 6.78 18.25
N GLN A 245 19.72 7.84 18.21
CA GLN A 245 20.17 9.21 18.45
C GLN A 245 20.55 9.44 19.92
N ASP A 246 19.79 8.87 20.86
CA ASP A 246 19.96 9.10 22.30
C ASP A 246 21.05 8.21 22.93
N ARG A 247 21.48 7.15 22.26
CA ARG A 247 22.46 6.19 22.80
C ARG A 247 23.89 6.52 22.36
N ASP A 248 24.70 6.91 23.33
CA ASP A 248 26.11 7.22 23.12
C ASP A 248 26.88 6.04 22.51
N GLY A 249 27.66 6.32 21.46
CA GLY A 249 28.58 5.37 20.83
C GLY A 249 27.96 4.44 19.77
N VAL A 250 26.63 4.48 19.57
CA VAL A 250 25.95 3.70 18.52
C VAL A 250 26.10 4.36 17.15
N LEU A 251 26.05 5.70 17.09
CA LEU A 251 26.29 6.49 15.89
C LEU A 251 27.61 7.27 16.00
N VAL A 252 28.60 6.91 15.20
CA VAL A 252 29.93 7.53 15.22
C VAL A 252 30.21 8.27 13.91
N ARG A 253 30.46 9.57 14.02
CA ARG A 253 30.87 10.39 12.88
C ARG A 253 32.36 10.19 12.55
N LYS A 254 32.66 9.87 11.30
CA LYS A 254 34.02 9.84 10.73
C LYS A 254 34.08 10.80 9.53
N GLY A 255 34.35 12.08 9.78
CA GLY A 255 34.41 13.11 8.73
C GLY A 255 33.02 13.44 8.16
N MET A 256 32.80 13.10 6.89
CA MET A 256 31.50 13.26 6.18
C MET A 256 30.63 12.00 6.21
N THR A 257 31.14 10.89 6.75
CA THR A 257 30.36 9.66 6.90
C THR A 257 30.01 9.43 8.36
N TYR A 258 28.87 8.77 8.59
CA TYR A 258 28.47 8.29 9.89
C TYR A 258 28.41 6.76 9.84
N ASN A 259 28.91 6.11 10.88
CA ASN A 259 28.82 4.67 11.02
C ASN A 259 27.90 4.36 12.18
N LEU A 260 26.82 3.66 11.88
CA LEU A 260 25.93 3.06 12.86
C LEU A 260 26.43 1.65 13.16
N ALA A 261 26.59 1.32 14.43
CA ALA A 261 26.90 -0.03 14.89
C ALA A 261 25.89 -0.43 15.96
N LEU A 262 24.79 -1.06 15.53
CA LEU A 262 23.73 -1.52 16.42
C LEU A 262 24.02 -2.95 16.85
N LYS A 263 24.31 -3.17 18.14
CA LYS A 263 24.57 -4.52 18.66
C LYS A 263 23.24 -5.25 18.93
N GLU A 264 23.24 -6.56 18.80
CA GLU A 264 22.10 -7.42 19.17
C GLU A 264 21.58 -7.11 20.58
N LYS A 265 22.49 -6.98 21.55
CA LYS A 265 22.12 -6.68 22.94
C LYS A 265 21.36 -5.35 23.05
N ASP A 266 21.81 -4.32 22.34
CA ASP A 266 21.20 -3.00 22.37
C ASP A 266 19.81 -3.03 21.70
N LEU A 267 19.66 -3.76 20.59
CA LEU A 267 18.37 -3.96 19.93
C LEU A 267 17.39 -4.75 20.81
N ASN A 268 17.81 -5.86 21.39
CA ASN A 268 16.97 -6.69 22.25
C ASN A 268 16.49 -5.92 23.49
N GLU A 269 17.38 -5.17 24.15
CA GLU A 269 17.01 -4.26 25.25
C GLU A 269 15.98 -3.22 24.80
N PHE A 270 16.21 -2.59 23.64
CA PHE A 270 15.28 -1.61 23.07
C PHE A 270 13.89 -2.23 22.83
N LEU A 271 13.81 -3.38 22.15
CA LEU A 271 12.54 -4.01 21.83
C LEU A 271 11.75 -4.36 23.08
N VAL A 272 12.39 -4.90 24.12
CA VAL A 272 11.74 -5.20 25.41
C VAL A 272 11.20 -3.93 26.09
N THR A 273 11.88 -2.79 25.95
CA THR A 273 11.37 -1.50 26.49
C THR A 273 10.18 -0.96 25.71
N GLN A 274 10.07 -1.26 24.42
CA GLN A 274 8.96 -0.83 23.58
C GLN A 274 7.72 -1.70 23.80
N ASN A 275 7.90 -3.02 23.96
CA ASN A 275 6.78 -3.94 24.16
C ASN A 275 7.21 -5.18 24.95
N THR A 276 6.42 -5.53 25.98
CA THR A 276 6.68 -6.70 26.82
C THR A 276 6.57 -8.04 26.10
N LEU A 277 5.95 -8.07 24.91
CA LEU A 277 5.91 -9.26 24.04
C LEU A 277 7.30 -9.75 23.64
N PHE A 278 8.31 -8.85 23.62
CA PHE A 278 9.66 -9.20 23.21
C PHE A 278 10.54 -9.75 24.34
N LYS A 279 10.01 -9.94 25.55
CA LYS A 279 10.79 -10.50 26.68
C LYS A 279 11.34 -11.90 26.41
N ASP A 280 10.56 -12.69 25.69
CA ASP A 280 10.89 -14.07 25.34
C ASP A 280 11.35 -14.20 23.87
N PHE A 281 11.72 -13.08 23.24
CA PHE A 281 12.28 -13.03 21.90
C PHE A 281 13.74 -12.59 21.95
N ALA A 282 14.54 -13.18 21.07
CA ALA A 282 15.93 -12.82 20.86
C ALA A 282 16.17 -12.57 19.36
N PHE A 283 16.79 -11.43 19.06
CA PHE A 283 17.24 -11.04 17.73
C PHE A 283 18.75 -11.27 17.63
N HIS A 284 19.13 -11.95 16.56
CA HIS A 284 20.49 -12.32 16.22
C HIS A 284 20.88 -11.80 14.84
N PHE A 285 22.13 -11.38 14.70
CA PHE A 285 22.73 -10.81 13.51
C PHE A 285 23.93 -11.65 13.11
N LYS A 286 23.83 -12.35 11.97
CA LYS A 286 24.89 -13.24 11.51
C LYS A 286 24.90 -13.32 9.98
N ASP A 287 26.09 -13.20 9.39
CA ASP A 287 26.31 -13.45 7.95
C ASP A 287 25.32 -12.71 7.02
N ASN A 288 25.07 -11.42 7.29
CA ASN A 288 24.08 -10.58 6.59
C ASN A 288 22.60 -11.00 6.77
N GLU A 289 22.34 -11.96 7.65
CA GLU A 289 21.03 -12.42 8.04
C GLU A 289 20.66 -11.88 9.43
N ILE A 290 19.36 -11.68 9.63
CA ILE A 290 18.75 -11.32 10.90
C ILE A 290 17.75 -12.39 11.26
N THR A 291 17.97 -13.06 12.38
CA THR A 291 17.08 -14.09 12.89
C THR A 291 16.45 -13.59 14.19
N ALA A 292 15.12 -13.49 14.22
CA ALA A 292 14.36 -13.29 15.45
C ALA A 292 13.72 -14.61 15.86
N THR A 293 13.94 -15.06 17.08
CA THR A 293 13.34 -16.29 17.60
C THR A 293 12.72 -16.03 18.96
N GLY A 294 11.50 -16.49 19.18
CA GLY A 294 10.86 -16.40 20.48
C GLY A 294 9.79 -17.43 20.72
N LYS A 295 9.48 -17.63 22.01
CA LYS A 295 8.42 -18.53 22.46
C LYS A 295 7.59 -17.87 23.54
N SER A 296 6.28 -17.83 23.36
CA SER A 296 5.36 -17.26 24.34
C SER A 296 4.13 -18.15 24.45
N GLY A 297 3.88 -18.67 25.66
CA GLY A 297 2.84 -19.65 25.89
C GLY A 297 3.04 -20.91 25.05
N GLY A 298 2.03 -21.25 24.24
CA GLY A 298 2.06 -22.37 23.28
C GLY A 298 2.56 -22.01 21.88
N LEU A 299 3.08 -20.80 21.68
CA LEU A 299 3.49 -20.29 20.37
C LEU A 299 5.01 -20.21 20.28
N SER A 300 5.55 -20.61 19.14
CA SER A 300 6.94 -20.40 18.75
C SER A 300 6.99 -19.75 17.39
N LEU A 301 7.78 -18.68 17.28
CA LEU A 301 7.94 -17.90 16.06
C LEU A 301 9.43 -17.72 15.80
N THR A 302 9.84 -18.08 14.59
CA THR A 302 11.16 -17.75 14.04
C THR A 302 10.96 -16.93 12.78
N LEU A 303 11.59 -15.76 12.72
CA LEU A 303 11.61 -14.87 11.57
C LEU A 303 13.06 -14.74 11.12
N THR A 304 13.31 -14.97 9.84
CA THR A 304 14.59 -14.77 9.20
C THR A 304 14.43 -13.78 8.05
N GLY A 305 15.37 -12.83 7.95
CA GLY A 305 15.34 -11.83 6.88
C GLY A 305 16.67 -11.08 6.73
N HIS A 306 16.69 -10.12 5.83
CA HIS A 306 17.86 -9.27 5.56
C HIS A 306 17.45 -7.83 5.26
N TYR A 307 18.42 -6.91 5.38
CA TYR A 307 18.21 -5.51 4.99
C TYR A 307 18.78 -5.25 3.59
N THR A 308 18.03 -4.51 2.77
CA THR A 308 18.52 -3.89 1.53
C THR A 308 18.39 -2.38 1.61
N ILE A 309 19.12 -1.67 0.74
CA ILE A 309 19.01 -0.22 0.63
C ILE A 309 18.05 0.11 -0.50
N GLN A 310 16.99 0.84 -0.19
CA GLN A 310 16.10 1.44 -1.16
C GLN A 310 16.46 2.92 -1.29
N GLU A 311 16.64 3.41 -2.52
CA GLU A 311 16.96 4.82 -2.79
C GLU A 311 15.69 5.67 -2.99
N GLU A 312 14.74 5.19 -3.79
CA GLU A 312 13.51 5.90 -4.14
C GLU A 312 12.26 5.16 -3.60
N PRO A 313 11.20 5.88 -3.16
CA PRO A 313 11.06 7.33 -3.12
C PRO A 313 11.74 7.99 -1.90
N VAL A 314 12.10 7.20 -0.89
CA VAL A 314 12.76 7.67 0.33
C VAL A 314 13.91 6.71 0.65
N ASN A 315 15.10 7.25 0.85
CA ASN A 315 16.24 6.44 1.22
C ASN A 315 16.04 5.79 2.59
N GLY A 316 16.16 4.47 2.64
CA GLY A 316 15.99 3.68 3.85
C GLY A 316 16.52 2.26 3.69
N LEU A 317 16.72 1.60 4.83
CA LEU A 317 17.01 0.18 4.90
C LEU A 317 15.68 -0.55 4.98
N MET A 318 15.33 -1.28 3.93
CA MET A 318 14.10 -2.09 3.89
C MET A 318 14.41 -3.50 4.37
N PHE A 319 13.59 -4.00 5.29
CA PHE A 319 13.72 -5.36 5.77
C PHE A 319 12.89 -6.28 4.87
N HIS A 320 13.52 -7.33 4.36
CA HIS A 320 12.84 -8.36 3.59
C HIS A 320 12.71 -9.65 4.39
N VAL A 321 11.54 -10.27 4.31
CA VAL A 321 11.20 -11.48 5.05
C VAL A 321 11.53 -12.73 4.23
N ASP A 322 12.66 -13.37 4.53
CA ASP A 322 13.12 -14.57 3.82
C ASP A 322 12.33 -15.81 4.27
N HIS A 323 12.23 -16.04 5.58
CA HIS A 323 11.52 -17.20 6.13
C HIS A 323 10.75 -16.82 7.40
N VAL A 324 9.57 -17.40 7.56
CA VAL A 324 8.81 -17.33 8.81
C VAL A 324 8.37 -18.73 9.18
N VAL A 325 8.78 -19.19 10.36
CA VAL A 325 8.42 -20.49 10.90
C VAL A 325 7.56 -20.28 12.13
N PHE A 326 6.32 -20.76 12.07
CA PHE A 326 5.35 -20.68 13.15
C PHE A 326 5.03 -22.09 13.65
N ASN A 327 5.30 -22.36 14.94
CA ASN A 327 5.09 -23.69 15.54
C ASN A 327 5.76 -24.84 14.77
N GLY A 328 6.93 -24.55 14.18
CA GLY A 328 7.69 -25.52 13.39
C GLY A 328 7.18 -25.73 11.97
N LEU A 329 6.23 -24.91 11.50
CA LEU A 329 5.69 -24.92 10.14
C LEU A 329 6.15 -23.67 9.40
N GLU A 330 6.73 -23.85 8.22
CA GLU A 330 7.10 -22.73 7.36
C GLU A 330 5.84 -22.07 6.76
N LEU A 331 5.76 -20.74 6.89
CA LEU A 331 4.67 -19.96 6.33
C LEU A 331 4.88 -19.74 4.83
N PRO A 332 3.78 -19.72 4.04
CA PRO A 332 3.88 -19.53 2.61
C PRO A 332 4.41 -18.15 2.23
N ASP A 333 4.95 -18.07 1.01
CA ASP A 333 5.44 -16.84 0.38
C ASP A 333 4.42 -15.71 0.39
N THR A 334 3.14 -16.03 0.10
CA THR A 334 2.05 -15.05 0.10
C THR A 334 1.85 -14.40 1.47
N THR A 335 1.90 -15.19 2.56
CA THR A 335 1.82 -14.65 3.93
C THR A 335 3.05 -13.79 4.25
N ARG A 336 4.26 -14.22 3.86
CA ARG A 336 5.49 -13.43 4.09
C ARG A 336 5.41 -12.07 3.41
N GLN A 337 5.02 -12.05 2.14
CA GLN A 337 4.84 -10.82 1.38
C GLN A 337 3.76 -9.91 2.01
N ALA A 338 2.61 -10.47 2.38
CA ALA A 338 1.54 -9.71 3.02
C ALA A 338 2.00 -9.06 4.36
N LEU A 339 2.81 -9.78 5.15
CA LEU A 339 3.37 -9.24 6.40
C LEU A 339 4.38 -8.12 6.13
N GLU A 340 5.23 -8.25 5.12
CA GLU A 340 6.19 -7.22 4.72
C GLU A 340 5.50 -5.95 4.21
N GLU A 341 4.43 -6.10 3.42
CA GLU A 341 3.63 -4.97 2.91
C GLU A 341 2.81 -4.28 4.01
N GLU A 342 2.23 -5.06 4.94
CA GLU A 342 1.39 -4.51 6.02
C GLU A 342 2.22 -3.85 7.13
N PHE A 343 3.42 -4.35 7.41
CA PHE A 343 4.24 -3.93 8.54
C PHE A 343 5.61 -3.42 8.11
N ASP A 344 5.75 -2.09 8.06
CA ASP A 344 7.03 -1.42 7.84
C ASP A 344 8.02 -1.72 8.98
N LEU A 345 9.00 -2.58 8.67
CA LEU A 345 10.14 -2.93 9.53
C LEU A 345 11.42 -2.19 9.10
N GLY A 346 11.28 -1.19 8.23
CA GLY A 346 12.38 -0.42 7.68
C GLY A 346 13.00 0.55 8.68
N PHE A 347 14.25 0.90 8.42
CA PHE A 347 14.98 1.94 9.15
C PHE A 347 15.32 3.10 8.22
N TYR A 348 14.92 4.32 8.61
CA TYR A 348 15.03 5.50 7.78
C TYR A 348 16.02 6.49 8.40
N PRO A 349 17.27 6.58 7.90
CA PRO A 349 18.28 7.49 8.45
C PRO A 349 17.85 8.96 8.42
N SER A 350 17.03 9.34 7.44
CA SER A 350 16.44 10.68 7.30
C SER A 350 15.59 11.10 8.50
N LYS A 351 15.06 10.14 9.28
CA LYS A 351 14.32 10.41 10.53
C LYS A 351 15.23 10.79 11.70
N ILE A 352 16.53 10.46 11.64
CA ILE A 352 17.54 10.95 12.60
C ILE A 352 17.94 12.36 12.18
N VAL A 353 18.42 12.50 10.94
CA VAL A 353 18.75 13.79 10.33
C VAL A 353 18.44 13.74 8.83
N SER A 354 17.72 14.73 8.33
CA SER A 354 17.12 14.71 6.97
C SER A 354 18.10 14.51 5.82
N PHE A 355 19.37 14.92 5.98
CA PHE A 355 20.41 14.78 4.95
C PHE A 355 21.19 13.46 5.01
N LEU A 356 20.88 12.56 5.95
CA LEU A 356 21.56 11.27 6.04
C LEU A 356 20.94 10.25 5.08
N HIS A 357 21.80 9.62 4.29
CA HIS A 357 21.45 8.52 3.39
C HIS A 357 22.26 7.29 3.74
N ALA A 358 21.63 6.11 3.76
CA ALA A 358 22.30 4.83 3.82
C ALA A 358 22.96 4.51 2.49
N THR A 359 24.22 4.08 2.57
CA THR A 359 25.08 3.72 1.43
C THR A 359 25.55 2.29 1.47
N GLU A 360 25.60 1.69 2.67
CA GLU A 360 26.05 0.32 2.86
C GLU A 360 25.38 -0.25 4.12
N VAL A 361 24.98 -1.51 4.04
CA VAL A 361 24.44 -2.29 5.17
C VAL A 361 25.06 -3.68 5.13
N PHE A 362 25.53 -4.16 6.28
CA PHE A 362 25.94 -5.55 6.47
C PHE A 362 25.78 -5.96 7.94
N SER A 363 25.55 -7.24 8.20
CA SER A 363 25.51 -7.79 9.56
C SER A 363 26.63 -8.81 9.76
N SER A 364 27.31 -8.73 10.90
CA SER A 364 28.40 -9.65 11.27
C SER A 364 28.61 -9.67 12.77
N ASP A 365 28.90 -10.85 13.34
CA ASP A 365 29.33 -11.02 14.74
C ASP A 365 28.43 -10.31 15.77
N GLY A 366 27.11 -10.38 15.59
CA GLY A 366 26.14 -9.78 16.50
C GLY A 366 26.02 -8.26 16.43
N VAL A 367 26.46 -7.67 15.31
CA VAL A 367 26.35 -6.23 15.06
C VAL A 367 25.80 -5.97 13.65
N LEU A 368 24.80 -5.10 13.58
CA LEU A 368 24.33 -4.51 12.32
C LEU A 368 25.13 -3.22 12.06
N HIS A 369 25.88 -3.23 10.97
CA HIS A 369 26.68 -2.11 10.51
C HIS A 369 25.96 -1.37 9.39
N VAL A 370 25.74 -0.06 9.58
CA VAL A 370 25.16 0.80 8.56
C VAL A 370 26.05 2.00 8.32
N LYS A 371 26.45 2.21 7.07
CA LYS A 371 27.24 3.36 6.66
C LYS A 371 26.33 4.41 6.06
N LEU A 372 26.37 5.60 6.63
CA LEU A 372 25.57 6.73 6.22
C LEU A 372 26.46 7.83 5.64
N SER A 373 25.98 8.52 4.61
CA SER A 373 26.61 9.70 4.02
C SER A 373 25.67 10.89 4.04
N LEU A 374 26.25 12.09 3.94
CA LEU A 374 25.50 13.31 3.68
C LEU A 374 25.07 13.33 2.21
N SER A 375 23.79 13.54 1.94
CA SER A 375 23.29 13.99 0.64
C SER A 375 22.71 15.41 0.78
N PHE A 376 22.88 16.23 -0.25
CA PHE A 376 22.48 17.64 -0.28
C PHE A 376 21.45 17.90 -1.35
#